data_AF-H2XJH2-F1
#
_entry.id   AF-H2XJH2-F1
#
_cell.length_a   1.000
_cell.length_b   1.000
_cell.length_c   1.000
_cell.angle_alpha   90.00
_cell.angle_beta   90.00
_cell.angle_gamma   90.00
#
_symmetry.space_group_name_H-M   'P 1'
#
loop_
_entity.id
_entity.type
_entity.pdbx_description
1 polymer ?
#
loop_
_entity_poly.entity_id
_entity_poly.type
_entity_poly.pdbx_seq_one_letter_code
_entity_poly.pdbx_strand_id
1 'polypeptide(L)'
;MHITSAAGVLSLLQEPEDELKVYALKRLNDIVPEFWPEISDHVEQIEVLYEDETFKHREMSALLASKLYYYLGAYEDSLNYALCAGAAFNVKESSEYVVTTICKCIDHYTKLRVSQHEGKEVKIDPRLEEIVNRMFENCLEGGQYKQAVGISVETRRLDIFERAVRMTPNLGEMLSYCTTLCTRLVENKKLREDILKLLVRLHSNLAPSTSKTVTQ
;
A
#
# COMPACT_ATOMS: atom_id res chain seq x y z
N MET A 1 -30.78 -8.49 11.72
CA MET A 1 -30.85 -9.97 11.80
C MET A 1 -29.45 -10.46 12.08
N HIS A 2 -29.22 -11.06 13.26
CA HIS A 2 -27.98 -11.78 13.51
C HIS A 2 -27.98 -13.00 12.58
N ILE A 3 -27.08 -12.99 11.61
CA ILE A 3 -26.82 -14.16 10.80
C ILE A 3 -26.13 -15.15 11.74
N THR A 4 -26.66 -16.36 11.86
CA THR A 4 -26.08 -17.40 12.72
C THR A 4 -25.09 -18.30 11.98
N SER A 5 -25.03 -18.21 10.64
CA SER A 5 -24.15 -18.99 9.77
C SER A 5 -24.04 -18.35 8.38
N ALA A 6 -22.86 -18.43 7.77
CA ALA A 6 -22.59 -17.96 6.42
C ALA A 6 -23.10 -18.93 5.33
N ALA A 7 -23.44 -20.18 5.66
CA ALA A 7 -23.87 -21.21 4.72
C ALA A 7 -24.96 -20.76 3.74
N GLY A 8 -25.98 -20.02 4.21
CA GLY A 8 -27.04 -19.52 3.34
C GLY A 8 -26.55 -18.53 2.28
N VAL A 9 -25.53 -17.73 2.60
CA VAL A 9 -24.90 -16.79 1.67
C VAL A 9 -23.90 -17.51 0.74
N LEU A 10 -23.21 -18.53 1.25
CA LEU A 10 -22.32 -19.37 0.46
C LEU A 10 -23.08 -20.15 -0.61
N SER A 11 -24.27 -20.67 -0.32
CA SER A 11 -25.12 -21.34 -1.31
C SER A 11 -25.47 -20.44 -2.49
N LEU A 12 -25.60 -19.13 -2.27
CA LEU A 12 -25.90 -18.16 -3.34
C LEU A 12 -24.73 -18.00 -4.34
N LEU A 13 -23.50 -18.39 -3.97
CA LEU A 13 -22.37 -18.39 -4.90
C LEU A 13 -22.47 -19.50 -5.96
N GLN A 14 -23.24 -20.55 -5.70
CA GLN A 14 -23.43 -21.68 -6.61
C GLN A 14 -24.54 -21.44 -7.63
N GLU A 15 -25.36 -20.39 -7.43
CA GLU A 15 -26.42 -20.03 -8.36
C GLU A 15 -25.87 -19.54 -9.69
N PRO A 16 -26.55 -19.80 -10.82
CA PRO A 16 -26.06 -19.43 -12.15
C PRO A 16 -26.12 -17.91 -12.42
N GLU A 17 -26.90 -17.17 -11.66
CA GLU A 17 -27.15 -15.74 -11.89
C GLU A 17 -26.07 -14.86 -11.26
N ASP A 18 -25.40 -14.04 -12.09
CA ASP A 18 -24.31 -13.17 -11.65
C ASP A 18 -24.72 -12.14 -10.60
N GLU A 19 -25.97 -11.67 -10.63
CA GLU A 19 -26.48 -10.71 -9.64
C GLU A 19 -26.51 -11.31 -8.23
N LEU A 20 -26.87 -12.60 -8.11
CA LEU A 20 -26.88 -13.33 -6.85
C LEU A 20 -25.46 -13.55 -6.33
N LYS A 21 -24.52 -13.88 -7.21
CA LYS A 21 -23.09 -13.99 -6.86
C LYS A 21 -22.54 -12.67 -6.34
N VAL A 22 -22.85 -11.55 -6.99
CA VAL A 22 -22.41 -10.21 -6.53
C VAL A 22 -23.01 -9.86 -5.17
N TYR A 23 -24.30 -10.15 -4.97
CA TYR A 23 -24.94 -9.94 -3.67
C TYR A 23 -24.29 -10.79 -2.58
N ALA A 24 -24.01 -12.07 -2.87
CA ALA A 24 -23.33 -12.98 -1.97
C ALA A 24 -21.93 -12.48 -1.62
N LEU A 25 -21.11 -12.08 -2.59
CA LEU A 25 -19.76 -11.55 -2.37
C LEU A 25 -19.75 -10.30 -1.48
N LYS A 26 -20.69 -9.37 -1.69
CA LYS A 26 -20.82 -8.18 -0.83
C LYS A 26 -21.17 -8.58 0.60
N ARG A 27 -22.16 -9.47 0.74
CA ARG A 27 -22.62 -9.90 2.05
C ARG A 27 -21.57 -10.69 2.81
N LEU A 28 -20.81 -11.54 2.12
CA LEU A 28 -19.69 -12.29 2.66
C LEU A 28 -18.60 -11.34 3.16
N ASN A 29 -18.24 -10.32 2.37
CA ASN A 29 -17.25 -9.30 2.73
C ASN A 29 -17.55 -8.57 4.05
N ASP A 30 -18.83 -8.38 4.38
CA ASP A 30 -19.26 -7.74 5.64
C ASP A 30 -19.11 -8.67 6.85
N ILE A 31 -19.32 -9.98 6.66
CA ILE A 31 -19.38 -10.96 7.75
C ILE A 31 -18.07 -11.74 7.94
N VAL A 32 -17.06 -11.56 7.07
CA VAL A 32 -15.76 -12.25 7.17
C VAL A 32 -15.16 -12.18 8.58
N PRO A 33 -15.10 -11.02 9.27
CA PRO A 33 -14.42 -10.97 10.57
C PRO A 33 -15.01 -11.93 11.62
N GLU A 34 -16.31 -12.22 11.53
CA GLU A 34 -17.03 -13.09 12.48
C GLU A 34 -17.08 -14.55 11.99
N PHE A 35 -17.22 -14.77 10.69
CA PHE A 35 -17.47 -16.09 10.09
C PHE A 35 -16.32 -16.61 9.21
N TRP A 36 -15.12 -16.03 9.30
CA TRP A 36 -13.98 -16.49 8.51
C TRP A 36 -13.71 -18.00 8.59
N PRO A 37 -13.90 -18.72 9.73
CA PRO A 37 -13.63 -20.16 9.76
C PRO A 37 -14.57 -20.96 8.85
N GLU A 38 -15.86 -20.58 8.82
CA GLU A 38 -16.86 -21.24 7.98
C GLU A 38 -16.66 -20.88 6.51
N ILE A 39 -16.29 -19.63 6.22
CA ILE A 39 -16.08 -19.16 4.84
C ILE A 39 -14.77 -19.73 4.27
N SER A 40 -13.73 -19.91 5.09
CA SER A 40 -12.44 -20.43 4.64
C SER A 40 -12.52 -21.87 4.12
N ASP A 41 -13.45 -22.68 4.62
CA ASP A 41 -13.69 -24.04 4.11
C ASP A 41 -14.16 -24.03 2.64
N HIS A 42 -14.65 -22.90 2.16
CA HIS A 42 -15.13 -22.69 0.79
C HIS A 42 -14.24 -21.75 -0.03
N VAL A 43 -13.00 -21.49 0.39
CA VAL A 43 -12.10 -20.57 -0.32
C VAL A 43 -11.89 -20.97 -1.78
N GLU A 44 -11.78 -22.27 -2.07
CA GLU A 44 -11.63 -22.80 -3.44
C GLU A 44 -12.76 -22.34 -4.38
N GLN A 45 -14.00 -22.23 -3.87
CA GLN A 45 -15.12 -21.76 -4.68
C GLN A 45 -14.97 -20.28 -5.06
N ILE A 46 -14.39 -19.48 -4.16
CA ILE A 46 -14.14 -18.06 -4.38
C ILE A 46 -12.98 -17.87 -5.37
N GLU A 47 -11.97 -18.75 -5.32
CA GLU A 47 -10.87 -18.77 -6.29
C GLU A 47 -11.37 -19.11 -7.69
N VAL A 48 -12.20 -20.15 -7.83
CA VAL A 48 -12.81 -20.51 -9.12
C VAL A 48 -13.63 -19.34 -9.69
N LEU A 49 -14.37 -18.61 -8.84
CA LEU A 49 -15.10 -17.40 -9.25
C LEU A 49 -14.19 -16.24 -9.65
N TYR A 50 -12.99 -16.15 -9.07
CA TYR A 50 -12.00 -15.16 -9.47
C TYR A 50 -11.32 -15.52 -10.80
N GLU A 51 -11.09 -16.81 -11.06
CA GLU A 51 -10.49 -17.32 -12.30
C GLU A 51 -11.45 -17.25 -13.49
N ASP A 52 -12.77 -17.22 -13.26
CA ASP A 52 -13.78 -17.20 -14.32
C ASP A 52 -13.72 -15.91 -15.16
N GLU A 53 -13.24 -16.04 -16.40
CA GLU A 53 -13.10 -14.91 -17.32
C GLU A 53 -14.42 -14.26 -17.77
N THR A 54 -15.56 -14.90 -17.52
CA THR A 54 -16.86 -14.36 -17.89
C THR A 54 -17.43 -13.42 -16.82
N PHE A 55 -16.98 -13.58 -15.57
CA PHE A 55 -17.50 -12.83 -14.45
C PHE A 55 -16.95 -11.40 -14.42
N LYS A 56 -17.83 -10.40 -14.45
CA LYS A 56 -17.45 -8.98 -14.50
C LYS A 56 -16.88 -8.44 -13.19
N HIS A 57 -17.19 -9.10 -12.07
CA HIS A 57 -16.89 -8.61 -10.72
C HIS A 57 -15.81 -9.41 -10.00
N ARG A 58 -14.84 -9.94 -10.76
CA ARG A 58 -13.71 -10.73 -10.24
C ARG A 58 -12.90 -10.00 -9.17
N GLU A 59 -12.78 -8.69 -9.25
CA GLU A 59 -12.09 -7.86 -8.25
C GLU A 59 -12.71 -8.01 -6.84
N MET A 60 -14.03 -8.21 -6.74
CA MET A 60 -14.70 -8.44 -5.46
C MET A 60 -14.41 -9.83 -4.89
N SER A 61 -14.31 -10.84 -5.76
CA SER A 61 -13.89 -12.20 -5.37
C SER A 61 -12.44 -12.20 -4.88
N ALA A 62 -11.55 -11.50 -5.59
CA ALA A 62 -10.15 -11.34 -5.17
C ALA A 62 -10.03 -10.66 -3.81
N LEU A 63 -10.82 -9.61 -3.55
CA LEU A 63 -10.84 -8.93 -2.26
C LEU A 63 -11.28 -9.87 -1.13
N LEU A 64 -12.33 -10.66 -1.37
CA LEU A 64 -12.82 -11.63 -0.37
C LEU A 64 -11.78 -12.72 -0.08
N ALA A 65 -11.18 -13.30 -1.13
CA ALA A 65 -10.09 -14.27 -0.99
C ALA A 65 -8.92 -13.69 -0.19
N SER A 66 -8.51 -12.45 -0.51
CA SER A 66 -7.43 -11.77 0.21
C SER A 66 -7.72 -11.62 1.71
N LYS A 67 -8.96 -11.26 2.08
CA LYS A 67 -9.39 -11.18 3.49
C LYS A 67 -9.36 -12.54 4.18
N LEU A 68 -9.80 -13.61 3.51
CA LEU A 68 -9.77 -14.95 4.08
C LEU A 68 -8.33 -15.42 4.33
N TYR A 69 -7.44 -15.25 3.36
CA TYR A 69 -6.02 -15.58 3.55
C TYR A 69 -5.36 -14.77 4.65
N TYR A 70 -5.78 -13.53 4.87
CA TYR A 70 -5.35 -12.73 6.01
C TYR A 70 -5.74 -13.39 7.34
N TYR A 71 -7.00 -13.81 7.49
CA TYR A 71 -7.45 -14.48 8.72
C TYR A 71 -6.85 -15.89 8.90
N LEU A 72 -6.54 -16.58 7.81
CA LEU A 72 -5.79 -17.85 7.83
C LEU A 72 -4.30 -17.68 8.18
N GLY A 73 -3.78 -16.45 8.20
CA GLY A 73 -2.38 -16.14 8.47
C GLY A 73 -1.44 -16.32 7.26
N ALA A 74 -1.97 -16.63 6.09
CA ALA A 74 -1.23 -16.75 4.83
C ALA A 74 -1.09 -15.36 4.17
N TYR A 75 -0.20 -14.53 4.72
CA TYR A 75 -0.05 -13.14 4.29
C TYR A 75 0.46 -12.95 2.86
N GLU A 76 1.24 -13.91 2.33
CA GLU A 76 1.75 -13.82 0.95
C GLU A 76 0.61 -13.99 -0.06
N ASP A 77 -0.24 -14.99 0.14
CA ASP A 77 -1.43 -15.21 -0.69
C ASP A 77 -2.45 -14.08 -0.52
N SER A 78 -2.63 -13.60 0.71
CA SER A 78 -3.44 -12.42 1.00
C SER A 78 -2.96 -11.21 0.19
N LEU A 79 -1.65 -10.93 0.18
CA LEU A 79 -1.08 -9.84 -0.60
C LEU A 79 -1.33 -10.05 -2.10
N ASN A 80 -1.06 -11.23 -2.64
CA ASN A 80 -1.25 -11.54 -4.06
C ASN A 80 -2.70 -11.27 -4.51
N TYR A 81 -3.68 -11.75 -3.75
CA TYR A 81 -5.09 -11.48 -4.04
C TYR A 81 -5.47 -10.01 -3.85
N ALA A 82 -4.86 -9.29 -2.89
CA ALA A 82 -5.06 -7.84 -2.76
C ALA A 82 -4.52 -7.07 -3.98
N LEU A 83 -3.39 -7.50 -4.55
CA LEU A 83 -2.86 -6.93 -5.80
C LEU A 83 -3.83 -7.16 -6.97
N CYS A 84 -4.47 -8.33 -7.02
CA CYS A 84 -5.47 -8.68 -8.03
C CYS A 84 -6.78 -7.91 -7.87
N ALA A 85 -7.17 -7.57 -6.64
CA ALA A 85 -8.37 -6.79 -6.38
C ALA A 85 -8.28 -5.34 -6.91
N GLY A 86 -7.07 -4.82 -7.13
CA GLY A 86 -6.86 -3.54 -7.80
C GLY A 86 -7.68 -2.38 -7.21
N ALA A 87 -8.66 -1.90 -7.97
CA ALA A 87 -9.55 -0.81 -7.58
C ALA A 87 -10.48 -1.16 -6.40
N ALA A 88 -10.84 -2.43 -6.22
CA ALA A 88 -11.68 -2.88 -5.10
C ALA A 88 -10.94 -2.83 -3.75
N PHE A 89 -9.60 -2.87 -3.74
CA PHE A 89 -8.82 -2.70 -2.52
C PHE A 89 -8.73 -1.21 -2.12
N ASN A 90 -9.44 -0.85 -1.06
CA ASN A 90 -9.48 0.52 -0.56
C ASN A 90 -8.34 0.81 0.45
N VAL A 91 -7.29 1.48 -0.04
CA VAL A 91 -6.12 1.89 0.77
C VAL A 91 -6.46 2.93 1.85
N LYS A 92 -7.59 3.62 1.74
CA LYS A 92 -8.02 4.65 2.72
C LYS A 92 -8.76 4.07 3.93
N GLU A 93 -9.15 2.80 3.87
CA GLU A 93 -9.83 2.13 4.96
C GLU A 93 -8.87 1.86 6.12
N SER A 94 -9.28 2.17 7.34
CA SER A 94 -8.46 1.99 8.55
C SER A 94 -8.71 0.64 9.25
N SER A 95 -9.10 -0.40 8.51
CA SER A 95 -9.30 -1.74 9.09
C SER A 95 -7.96 -2.43 9.34
N GLU A 96 -7.92 -3.32 10.33
CA GLU A 96 -6.71 -4.07 10.70
C GLU A 96 -6.16 -4.88 9.52
N TYR A 97 -7.06 -5.45 8.71
CA TYR A 97 -6.73 -6.14 7.46
C TYR A 97 -5.99 -5.22 6.48
N VAL A 98 -6.55 -4.04 6.18
CA VAL A 98 -5.95 -3.11 5.21
C VAL A 98 -4.61 -2.59 5.70
N VAL A 99 -4.52 -2.19 6.97
CA VAL A 99 -3.27 -1.70 7.57
C VAL A 99 -2.19 -2.78 7.50
N THR A 100 -2.50 -4.01 7.92
CA THR A 100 -1.52 -5.11 7.92
C THR A 100 -1.09 -5.49 6.50
N THR A 101 -2.03 -5.56 5.57
CA THR A 101 -1.76 -5.87 4.16
C THR A 101 -0.88 -4.80 3.52
N ILE A 102 -1.14 -3.53 3.80
CA ILE A 102 -0.29 -2.40 3.35
C ILE A 102 1.11 -2.51 3.95
N CYS A 103 1.26 -2.78 5.25
CA CYS A 103 2.57 -2.96 5.86
C CYS A 103 3.36 -4.09 5.19
N LYS A 104 2.73 -5.25 4.97
CA LYS A 104 3.35 -6.38 4.25
C LYS A 104 3.72 -6.02 2.80
N CYS A 105 2.85 -5.27 2.13
CA CYS A 105 3.09 -4.75 0.78
C CYS A 105 4.34 -3.86 0.73
N ILE A 106 4.46 -2.90 1.66
CA ILE A 106 5.62 -2.00 1.77
C ILE A 106 6.90 -2.77 2.09
N ASP A 107 6.85 -3.73 3.03
CA ASP A 107 8.00 -4.57 3.37
C ASP A 107 8.50 -5.36 2.16
N HIS A 108 7.57 -5.97 1.41
CA HIS A 108 7.89 -6.72 0.20
C HIS A 108 8.47 -5.80 -0.88
N TYR A 109 7.83 -4.66 -1.14
CA TYR A 109 8.29 -3.67 -2.11
C TYR A 109 9.69 -3.12 -1.76
N THR A 110 9.95 -2.83 -0.49
CA THR A 110 11.26 -2.37 0.01
C THR A 110 12.35 -3.40 -0.29
N LYS A 111 12.11 -4.70 -0.02
CA LYS A 111 13.06 -5.78 -0.31
C LYS A 111 13.42 -5.84 -1.80
N LEU A 112 12.42 -5.69 -2.68
CA LEU A 112 12.62 -5.68 -4.13
C LEU A 112 13.44 -4.45 -4.57
N ARG A 113 13.09 -3.25 -4.07
CA ARG A 113 13.80 -2.01 -4.38
C ARG A 113 15.25 -2.01 -3.91
N VAL A 114 15.51 -2.53 -2.71
CA VAL A 114 16.86 -2.69 -2.18
C VAL A 114 17.69 -3.60 -3.08
N SER A 115 17.15 -4.76 -3.45
CA SER A 115 17.80 -5.75 -4.33
C SER A 115 18.11 -5.18 -5.72
N GLN A 116 17.18 -4.41 -6.29
CA GLN A 116 17.37 -3.73 -7.58
C GLN A 116 18.55 -2.75 -7.53
N HIS A 117 18.67 -1.98 -6.45
CA HIS A 117 19.77 -1.03 -6.25
C HIS A 117 21.11 -1.71 -5.93
N GLU A 118 21.10 -2.96 -5.46
CA GLU A 118 22.30 -3.80 -5.29
C GLU A 118 22.76 -4.45 -6.59
N GLY A 119 22.11 -4.16 -7.72
CA GLY A 119 22.48 -4.66 -9.04
C GLY A 119 21.89 -6.03 -9.38
N LYS A 120 20.93 -6.53 -8.60
CA LYS A 120 20.17 -7.74 -8.94
C LYS A 120 19.09 -7.40 -9.95
N GLU A 121 18.93 -8.24 -10.97
CA GLU A 121 17.88 -8.10 -11.97
C GLU A 121 16.53 -8.55 -11.37
N VAL A 122 15.86 -7.62 -10.69
CA VAL A 122 14.56 -7.85 -10.05
C VAL A 122 13.51 -7.04 -10.80
N LYS A 123 12.47 -7.72 -11.28
CA LYS A 123 11.28 -7.07 -11.84
C LYS A 123 10.28 -6.82 -10.72
N ILE A 124 9.84 -5.58 -10.60
CA ILE A 124 8.80 -5.17 -9.66
C ILE A 124 7.46 -5.30 -10.39
N ASP A 125 6.49 -5.97 -9.75
CA ASP A 125 5.14 -6.06 -10.29
C ASP A 125 4.49 -4.65 -10.33
N PRO A 126 3.99 -4.18 -11.48
CA PRO A 126 3.32 -2.89 -11.58
C PRO A 126 2.16 -2.71 -10.60
N ARG A 127 1.43 -3.79 -10.27
CA ARG A 127 0.30 -3.77 -9.33
C ARG A 127 0.75 -3.48 -7.90
N LEU A 128 1.90 -4.01 -7.52
CA LEU A 128 2.53 -3.75 -6.23
C LEU A 128 2.94 -2.27 -6.13
N GLU A 129 3.59 -1.76 -7.18
CA GLU A 129 3.99 -0.37 -7.25
C GLU A 129 2.79 0.58 -7.23
N GLU A 130 1.68 0.22 -7.90
CA GLU A 130 0.43 0.97 -7.90
C GLU A 130 -0.18 1.11 -6.48
N ILE A 131 -0.24 0.03 -5.71
CA ILE A 131 -0.75 0.08 -4.32
C ILE A 131 0.13 0.97 -3.45
N VAL A 132 1.46 0.84 -3.56
CA VAL A 132 2.39 1.69 -2.82
C VAL A 132 2.25 3.17 -3.23
N ASN A 133 2.05 3.45 -4.52
CA ASN A 133 1.77 4.81 -5.00
C ASN A 133 0.47 5.37 -4.40
N ARG A 134 -0.62 4.61 -4.43
CA ARG A 134 -1.90 5.02 -3.80
C ARG A 134 -1.74 5.29 -2.31
N MET A 135 -0.90 4.51 -1.61
CA MET A 135 -0.58 4.75 -0.20
C MET A 135 0.21 6.05 -0.01
N PHE A 136 1.21 6.33 -0.85
CA PHE A 136 1.92 7.61 -0.81
C PHE A 136 0.98 8.79 -1.04
N GLU A 137 0.10 8.71 -2.04
CA GLU A 137 -0.91 9.75 -2.28
C GLU A 137 -1.80 9.96 -1.07
N ASN A 138 -2.28 8.88 -0.44
CA ASN A 138 -3.08 8.97 0.77
C ASN A 138 -2.33 9.66 1.93
N CYS A 139 -1.04 9.34 2.13
CA CYS A 139 -0.22 10.03 3.14
C CYS A 139 0.00 11.51 2.80
N LEU A 140 0.24 11.85 1.54
CA LEU A 140 0.47 13.23 1.11
C LEU A 140 -0.80 14.09 1.20
N GLU A 141 -1.94 13.56 0.76
CA GLU A 141 -3.26 14.18 0.88
C GLU A 141 -3.67 14.34 2.34
N GLY A 142 -3.36 13.35 3.19
CA GLY A 142 -3.64 13.36 4.62
C GLY A 142 -2.69 14.23 5.45
N GLY A 143 -1.73 14.93 4.84
CA GLY A 143 -0.74 15.75 5.54
C GLY A 143 0.29 14.96 6.36
N GLN A 144 0.36 13.64 6.16
CA GLN A 144 1.27 12.72 6.85
C GLN A 144 2.66 12.71 6.18
N TYR A 145 3.24 13.88 5.97
CA TYR A 145 4.49 14.02 5.21
C TYR A 145 5.67 13.29 5.84
N LYS A 146 5.75 13.23 7.18
CA LYS A 146 6.84 12.51 7.89
C LYS A 146 6.82 11.01 7.59
N GLN A 147 5.62 10.41 7.51
CA GLN A 147 5.44 9.00 7.16
C GLN A 147 5.80 8.75 5.69
N ALA A 148 5.33 9.61 4.79
CA ALA A 148 5.70 9.54 3.37
C ALA A 148 7.24 9.63 3.18
N VAL A 149 7.90 10.52 3.92
CA VAL A 149 9.37 10.63 3.93
C VAL A 149 10.02 9.32 4.42
N GLY A 150 9.59 8.78 5.57
CA GLY A 150 10.13 7.52 6.10
C GLY A 150 10.07 6.38 5.09
N ILE A 151 8.89 6.12 4.54
CA ILE A 151 8.67 5.05 3.58
C ILE A 151 9.44 5.31 2.26
N SER A 152 9.53 6.56 1.81
CA SER A 152 10.29 6.91 0.60
C SER A 152 11.80 6.63 0.76
N VAL A 153 12.34 6.79 1.97
CA VAL A 153 13.75 6.48 2.26
C VAL A 153 13.98 4.97 2.27
N GLU A 154 13.11 4.21 2.94
CA GLU A 154 13.17 2.73 2.98
C GLU A 154 13.08 2.13 1.57
N THR A 155 12.12 2.61 0.77
CA THR A 155 11.87 2.14 -0.60
C THR A 155 12.84 2.71 -1.65
N ARG A 156 13.80 3.55 -1.23
CA ARG A 156 14.78 4.22 -2.11
C ARG A 156 14.10 4.98 -3.26
N ARG A 157 13.09 5.79 -2.92
CA ARG A 157 12.29 6.61 -3.85
C ARG A 157 12.49 8.09 -3.58
N LEU A 158 13.52 8.65 -4.19
CA LEU A 158 13.88 10.06 -4.03
C LEU A 158 12.85 11.02 -4.67
N ASP A 159 12.10 10.53 -5.65
CA ASP A 159 10.99 11.25 -6.29
C ASP A 159 9.89 11.60 -5.28
N ILE A 160 9.44 10.63 -4.49
CA ILE A 160 8.42 10.85 -3.46
C ILE A 160 8.99 11.60 -2.27
N PHE A 161 10.24 11.32 -1.90
CA PHE A 161 10.93 12.06 -0.86
C PHE A 161 10.91 13.57 -1.17
N GLU A 162 11.34 13.96 -2.37
CA GLU A 162 11.36 15.37 -2.77
C GLU A 162 9.95 15.99 -2.76
N ARG A 163 8.97 15.26 -3.29
CA ARG A 163 7.58 15.71 -3.33
C ARG A 163 7.01 15.91 -1.91
N ALA A 164 7.23 14.98 -0.99
CA ALA A 164 6.77 15.07 0.38
C ALA A 164 7.37 16.28 1.11
N VAL A 165 8.67 16.52 0.93
CA VAL A 165 9.35 17.68 1.52
C VAL A 165 8.81 19.00 0.95
N ARG A 166 8.56 19.08 -0.36
CA ARG A 166 8.02 20.29 -1.01
C ARG A 166 6.56 20.60 -0.63
N MET A 167 5.74 19.58 -0.40
CA MET A 167 4.32 19.76 -0.06
C MET A 167 4.09 20.12 1.41
N THR A 168 5.11 20.00 2.27
CA THR A 168 4.98 20.24 3.71
C THR A 168 4.82 21.73 4.01
N PRO A 169 3.88 22.15 4.88
CA PRO A 169 3.70 23.57 5.24
C PRO A 169 4.86 24.14 6.06
N ASN A 170 5.54 23.31 6.86
CA ASN A 170 6.71 23.68 7.66
C ASN A 170 7.98 23.02 7.14
N LEU A 171 8.59 23.66 6.12
CA LEU A 171 9.79 23.11 5.49
C LEU A 171 11.01 23.08 6.43
N GLY A 172 11.18 24.08 7.30
CA GLY A 172 12.34 24.13 8.21
C GLY A 172 12.38 22.93 9.17
N GLU A 173 11.23 22.62 9.78
CA GLU A 173 11.09 21.43 10.63
C GLU A 173 11.28 20.14 9.81
N MET A 174 10.70 20.07 8.60
CA MET A 174 10.82 18.90 7.74
C MET A 174 12.27 18.63 7.31
N LEU A 175 13.03 19.66 6.96
CA LEU A 175 14.44 19.53 6.61
C LEU A 175 15.26 19.03 7.80
N SER A 176 14.99 19.54 9.01
CA SER A 176 15.65 19.06 10.24
C SER A 176 15.32 17.59 10.53
N TYR A 177 14.05 17.21 10.38
CA TYR A 177 13.59 15.83 10.50
C TYR A 177 14.30 14.91 9.48
N CYS A 178 14.29 15.29 8.20
CA CYS A 178 14.95 14.55 7.13
C CYS A 178 16.46 14.39 7.36
N THR A 179 17.12 15.45 7.85
CA THR A 179 18.57 15.42 8.12
C THR A 179 18.88 14.46 9.28
N THR A 180 18.09 14.51 10.35
CA THR A 180 18.21 13.56 11.48
C THR A 180 17.98 12.13 11.00
N LEU A 181 16.93 11.92 10.20
CA LEU A 181 16.57 10.61 9.65
C LEU A 181 17.69 10.05 8.77
N CYS A 182 18.24 10.84 7.86
CA CYS A 182 19.35 10.43 6.99
C CYS A 182 20.64 10.11 7.75
N THR A 183 20.89 10.83 8.83
CA THR A 183 22.11 10.63 9.64
C THR A 183 22.01 9.37 10.51
N ARG A 184 20.80 9.04 10.99
CA ARG A 184 20.59 7.93 11.95
C ARG A 184 20.19 6.61 11.30
N LEU A 185 19.32 6.64 10.29
CA LEU A 185 18.67 5.43 9.73
C LEU A 185 19.28 4.95 8.42
N VAL A 186 19.94 5.83 7.65
CA VAL A 186 20.45 5.47 6.32
C VAL A 186 21.88 4.94 6.42
N GLU A 187 22.00 3.61 6.39
CA GLU A 187 23.29 2.92 6.42
C GLU A 187 24.03 3.00 5.08
N ASN A 188 23.29 2.98 3.95
CA ASN A 188 23.89 3.00 2.62
C ASN A 188 24.50 4.38 2.31
N LYS A 189 25.82 4.43 2.16
CA LYS A 189 26.57 5.66 1.92
C LYS A 189 26.11 6.42 0.66
N LYS A 190 25.85 5.71 -0.44
CA LYS A 190 25.44 6.32 -1.71
C LYS A 190 24.06 6.96 -1.57
N LEU A 191 23.09 6.20 -1.02
CA LEU A 191 21.75 6.72 -0.77
C LEU A 191 21.77 7.94 0.16
N ARG A 192 22.56 7.89 1.24
CA ARG A 192 22.71 9.02 2.16
C ARG A 192 23.29 10.26 1.47
N GLU A 193 24.29 10.08 0.61
CA GLU A 193 24.88 11.17 -0.16
C GLU A 193 23.85 11.78 -1.14
N ASP A 194 23.08 10.96 -1.83
CA ASP A 194 22.05 11.41 -2.76
C ASP A 194 20.93 12.19 -2.05
N ILE A 195 20.46 11.70 -0.90
CA ILE A 195 19.46 12.42 -0.09
C ILE A 195 20.01 13.73 0.46
N LEU A 196 21.24 13.75 1.00
CA LEU A 196 21.84 14.99 1.51
C LEU A 196 22.03 16.03 0.40
N LYS A 197 22.48 15.62 -0.80
CA LYS A 197 22.56 16.52 -1.96
C LYS A 197 21.19 17.09 -2.32
N LEU A 198 20.14 16.27 -2.27
CA LEU A 198 18.77 16.70 -2.54
C LEU A 198 18.28 17.69 -1.48
N LEU A 199 18.53 17.43 -0.19
CA LEU A 199 18.20 18.34 0.91
C LEU A 199 18.90 19.69 0.78
N VAL A 200 20.18 19.71 0.40
CA VAL A 200 20.92 20.96 0.15
C VAL A 200 20.29 21.74 -1.00
N ARG A 201 19.95 21.08 -2.11
CA ARG A 201 19.28 21.75 -3.24
C ARG A 201 17.93 22.35 -2.84
N LEU A 202 17.13 21.61 -2.07
CA LEU A 202 15.85 22.11 -1.57
C LEU A 202 16.03 23.30 -0.62
N HIS A 203 17.06 23.28 0.21
CA HIS A 203 17.40 24.40 1.08
C HIS A 203 17.91 25.63 0.30
N SER A 204 18.72 25.44 -0.76
CA SER A 204 19.24 26.53 -1.59
C SER A 204 18.15 27.21 -2.41
N ASN A 205 17.17 26.45 -2.92
CA ASN A 205 16.01 27.02 -3.62
C ASN A 205 15.12 27.87 -2.70
N LEU A 206 15.26 27.72 -1.38
CA LEU A 206 14.57 28.55 -0.38
C LEU A 206 15.29 29.86 -0.08
N ALA A 207 16.55 29.99 -0.50
CA ALA A 207 17.35 31.20 -0.35
C ALA A 207 17.56 31.89 -1.71
N PRO A 208 16.50 32.38 -2.40
CA PRO A 208 16.73 33.36 -3.44
C PRO A 208 17.27 34.64 -2.76
N SER A 209 18.58 34.87 -2.94
CA SER A 209 19.28 36.14 -2.66
C SER A 209 18.99 36.83 -1.32
N THR A 210 19.62 36.36 -0.24
CA THR A 210 20.21 37.29 0.74
C THR A 210 21.71 37.40 0.49
N SER A 211 22.10 37.56 -0.79
CA SER A 211 23.35 38.24 -1.12
C SER A 211 23.21 39.67 -0.59
N LYS A 212 23.74 39.86 0.63
CA LYS A 212 23.87 41.13 1.33
C LYS A 212 24.12 42.26 0.33
N THR A 213 23.07 43.03 0.03
CA THR A 213 23.20 44.28 -0.69
C THR A 213 23.86 45.25 0.27
N VAL A 214 25.16 45.48 0.04
CA VAL A 214 25.94 46.70 0.26
C VAL A 214 25.39 47.70 1.28
N THR A 215 26.17 47.98 2.32
CA THR A 215 26.49 49.38 2.62
C THR A 215 27.95 49.43 3.06
N GLN A 216 28.73 50.14 2.25
CA GLN A 216 30.07 50.63 2.58
C GLN A 216 30.02 51.58 3.77
#